data_AF-A0A0K8Q4Q8-F1
#
_entry.id   AF-A0A0K8Q4Q8-F1
#
_cell.length_a   1.000
_cell.length_b   1.000
_cell.length_c   1.000
_cell.angle_alpha   90.00
_cell.angle_beta   90.00
_cell.angle_gamma   90.00
#
_symmetry.space_group_name_H-M   'P 1'
#
loop_
_entity.id
_entity.type
_entity.pdbx_description
1 polymer ?
#
loop_
_entity_poly.entity_id
_entity_poly.type
_entity_poly.pdbx_seq_one_letter_code
_entity_poly.pdbx_strand_id
1 'polypeptide(L)'
;MNSARKLKVLVWNEGVHETLNEPAHMGRIYPDGIHGAIAAGLGEALPDADISTATLRSNEEHGLSEETLAGTDVLLWWGHKAHAEVSDHVVDRVQRHVLGGMG
;
A
#
# COMPACT_ATOMS: atom_id res chain seq x y z
N MET A 1 16.87 -20.85 18.50
CA MET A 1 16.89 -20.06 17.25
C MET A 1 15.72 -19.10 17.31
N ASN A 2 15.99 -17.81 17.52
CA ASN A 2 14.93 -16.81 17.53
C ASN A 2 14.60 -16.56 16.05
N SER A 3 13.50 -17.13 15.56
CA SER A 3 13.01 -16.82 14.22
C SER A 3 12.58 -15.37 14.26
N ALA A 4 13.44 -14.45 13.78
CA ALA A 4 13.07 -13.04 13.70
C ALA A 4 11.77 -12.95 12.89
N ARG A 5 10.76 -12.30 13.45
CA ARG A 5 9.47 -12.13 12.78
C ARG A 5 9.72 -11.43 11.44
N LYS A 6 9.18 -11.97 10.34
CA LYS A 6 9.24 -11.33 9.02
C LYS A 6 8.64 -9.93 9.09
N LEU A 7 9.30 -8.96 8.47
CA LEU A 7 8.79 -7.60 8.33
C LEU A 7 7.59 -7.63 7.39
N LYS A 8 6.46 -7.06 7.82
CA LYS A 8 5.23 -7.01 7.01
C LYS A 8 5.03 -5.63 6.40
N VAL A 9 5.15 -5.53 5.08
CA VAL A 9 5.04 -4.26 4.35
C VAL A 9 3.77 -4.27 3.51
N LEU A 10 2.97 -3.21 3.65
CA LEU A 10 1.84 -2.95 2.78
C LEU A 10 2.19 -1.78 1.85
N VAL A 11 2.19 -2.03 0.55
CA VAL A 11 2.35 -0.99 -0.47
C VAL A 11 0.97 -0.54 -0.95
N TRP A 12 0.53 0.61 -0.44
CA TRP A 12 -0.73 1.22 -0.82
C TRP A 12 -0.54 2.24 -1.94
N ASN A 13 -1.36 2.15 -2.97
CA ASN A 13 -1.34 3.04 -4.12
C ASN A 13 -2.74 3.50 -4.49
N GLU A 14 -2.91 4.79 -4.75
CA GLU A 14 -4.17 5.33 -5.23
C GLU A 14 -4.72 4.58 -6.47
N GLY A 15 -3.84 4.16 -7.39
CA GLY A 15 -4.21 3.30 -8.53
C GLY A 15 -5.04 3.99 -9.62
N VAL A 16 -5.25 5.31 -9.51
CA VAL A 16 -6.12 6.07 -10.41
C VAL A 16 -5.45 6.34 -11.76
N HIS A 17 -4.18 6.72 -11.77
CA HIS A 17 -3.44 7.02 -13.01
C HIS A 17 -3.34 5.78 -13.90
N GLU A 18 -3.09 4.62 -13.31
CA GLU A 18 -2.92 3.37 -14.04
C GLU A 18 -4.26 2.85 -14.56
N THR A 19 -5.34 3.00 -13.78
CA THR A 19 -6.71 2.66 -14.20
C THR A 19 -7.19 3.55 -15.35
N LEU A 20 -6.90 4.85 -15.29
CA LEU A 20 -7.26 5.79 -16.34
C LEU A 20 -6.26 5.79 -17.51
N ASN A 21 -5.14 5.08 -17.36
CA ASN A 21 -3.96 5.17 -18.23
C ASN A 21 -3.61 6.63 -18.57
N GLU A 22 -3.47 7.46 -17.53
CA GLU A 22 -3.19 8.89 -17.63
C GLU A 22 -1.90 9.21 -16.87
N PRO A 23 -0.85 9.75 -17.52
CA PRO A 23 -0.71 9.97 -18.97
C PRO A 23 -0.78 8.67 -19.80
N ALA A 24 -1.04 8.79 -21.10
CA ALA A 24 -1.38 7.70 -22.05
C ALA A 24 -0.41 6.51 -22.16
N HIS A 25 0.70 6.53 -21.41
CA HIS A 25 1.71 5.49 -21.35
C HIS A 25 1.89 4.88 -19.94
N MET A 26 1.09 5.28 -18.94
CA MET A 26 1.22 4.80 -17.57
C MET A 26 1.12 3.28 -17.47
N GLY A 27 0.11 2.67 -18.09
CA GLY A 27 -0.05 1.22 -18.10
C GLY A 27 1.07 0.47 -18.85
N ARG A 28 1.88 1.17 -19.66
CA ARG A 28 3.08 0.57 -20.27
C ARG A 28 4.31 0.66 -19.36
N ILE A 29 4.44 1.74 -18.59
CA ILE A 29 5.54 1.91 -17.62
C ILE A 29 5.29 1.03 -16.38
N TYR A 30 4.04 1.00 -15.92
CA TYR A 30 3.59 0.29 -14.72
C TYR A 30 2.44 -0.68 -15.07
N PRO A 31 2.74 -1.83 -15.71
CA PRO A 31 1.71 -2.78 -16.12
C PRO A 31 0.93 -3.36 -14.93
N ASP A 32 1.60 -3.52 -13.78
CA ASP A 32 1.00 -4.00 -12.53
C ASP A 32 0.80 -2.85 -11.52
N GLY A 33 0.75 -1.61 -12.02
CA GLY A 33 0.68 -0.40 -11.22
C GLY A 33 1.97 -0.03 -10.49
N ILE A 34 2.01 1.19 -9.94
CA ILE A 34 3.17 1.71 -9.21
C ILE A 34 3.45 0.84 -7.97
N HIS A 35 2.39 0.42 -7.26
CA HIS A 35 2.48 -0.53 -6.16
C HIS A 35 3.14 -1.86 -6.56
N GLY A 36 2.84 -2.40 -7.74
CA GLY A 36 3.48 -3.62 -8.23
C GLY A 36 4.98 -3.45 -8.45
N ALA A 37 5.40 -2.34 -9.07
CA ALA A 37 6.82 -2.04 -9.27
C ALA A 37 7.58 -1.85 -7.94
N ILE A 38 6.98 -1.16 -6.97
CA ILE A 38 7.56 -0.98 -5.63
C ILE A 38 7.64 -2.33 -4.90
N ALA A 39 6.57 -3.13 -4.92
CA ALA A 39 6.55 -4.43 -4.28
C ALA A 39 7.60 -5.39 -4.86
N ALA A 40 7.79 -5.39 -6.18
CA ALA A 40 8.83 -6.17 -6.84
C ALA A 40 10.24 -5.76 -6.37
N GLY A 41 10.55 -4.46 -6.39
CA GLY A 41 11.86 -3.96 -5.94
C GLY A 41 12.12 -4.24 -4.46
N LEU A 42 11.09 -4.13 -3.60
CA LEU A 42 11.20 -4.50 -2.19
C LEU A 42 11.41 -5.99 -2.00
N GLY A 43 10.76 -6.84 -2.80
CA GLY A 43 10.95 -8.30 -2.74
C GLY A 43 12.38 -8.72 -3.08
N GLU A 44 13.02 -8.02 -4.02
CA GLU A 44 14.44 -8.22 -4.33
C GLU A 44 15.36 -7.70 -3.21
N ALA A 45 15.06 -6.53 -2.64
CA ALA A 45 15.89 -5.90 -1.62
C ALA A 45 15.74 -6.54 -0.22
N LEU A 46 14.57 -7.11 0.08
CA LEU A 46 14.17 -7.64 1.38
C LEU A 46 13.53 -9.03 1.22
N PRO A 47 14.32 -10.08 0.88
CA PRO A 47 13.78 -11.40 0.54
C PRO A 47 13.04 -12.10 1.71
N ASP A 48 13.28 -11.67 2.95
CA ASP A 48 12.62 -12.19 4.14
C ASP A 48 11.38 -11.39 4.57
N ALA A 49 11.07 -10.27 3.89
CA ALA A 49 9.86 -9.49 4.14
C ALA A 49 8.63 -10.16 3.52
N ASP A 50 7.48 -9.94 4.15
CA ASP A 50 6.16 -10.25 3.61
C ASP A 50 5.58 -8.97 3.03
N ILE A 51 5.39 -8.93 1.71
CA ILE A 51 5.02 -7.71 0.98
C ILE A 51 3.67 -7.95 0.33
N SER A 52 2.74 -7.06 0.64
CA SER A 52 1.38 -7.05 0.08
C SER A 52 1.07 -5.69 -0.54
N THR A 53 0.02 -5.63 -1.35
CA THR A 53 -0.41 -4.39 -2.01
C THR A 53 -1.89 -4.14 -1.78
N ALA A 54 -2.27 -2.87 -1.77
CA ALA A 54 -3.66 -2.43 -1.72
C ALA A 54 -3.83 -1.14 -2.53
N THR A 55 -5.07 -0.83 -2.90
CA THR A 55 -5.40 0.39 -3.64
C THR A 55 -6.65 1.07 -3.11
N LEU A 56 -6.87 2.32 -3.52
CA LEU A 56 -8.09 3.07 -3.22
C LEU A 56 -9.37 2.30 -3.58
N ARG A 57 -9.31 1.46 -4.63
CA ARG A 57 -10.46 0.70 -5.16
C ARG A 57 -10.52 -0.75 -4.67
N SER A 58 -9.64 -1.18 -3.76
CA SER A 58 -9.60 -2.58 -3.30
C SER A 58 -10.90 -3.01 -2.62
N ASN A 59 -11.52 -2.15 -1.81
CA ASN A 59 -12.83 -2.32 -1.17
C ASN A 59 -13.30 -0.97 -0.59
N GLU A 60 -14.41 -0.97 0.17
CA GLU A 60 -14.94 0.24 0.83
C GLU A 60 -13.96 0.88 1.83
N GLU A 61 -13.05 0.09 2.38
CA GLU A 61 -12.01 0.55 3.33
C GLU A 61 -10.66 0.78 2.64
N HIS A 62 -10.63 0.84 1.31
CA HIS A 62 -9.41 1.07 0.51
C HIS A 62 -8.30 0.02 0.74
N GLY A 63 -8.67 -1.20 1.15
CA GLY A 63 -7.73 -2.25 1.54
C GLY A 63 -7.01 -1.98 2.88
N LEU A 64 -7.49 -1.03 3.67
CA LEU A 64 -6.89 -0.60 4.94
C LEU A 64 -7.82 -0.92 6.12
N SER A 65 -8.32 -2.16 6.16
CA SER A 65 -9.15 -2.64 7.28
C SER A 65 -8.33 -2.68 8.57
N GLU A 66 -9.01 -2.77 9.72
CA GLU A 66 -8.32 -2.91 11.02
C GLU A 66 -7.45 -4.17 11.06
N GLU A 67 -7.90 -5.28 10.49
CA GLU A 67 -7.14 -6.53 10.40
C GLU A 67 -5.87 -6.35 9.56
N THR A 68 -5.98 -5.70 8.40
CA THR A 68 -4.84 -5.44 7.52
C THR A 68 -3.81 -4.57 8.22
N LEU A 69 -4.23 -3.47 8.84
CA LEU A 69 -3.32 -2.53 9.50
C LEU A 69 -2.69 -3.12 10.77
N ALA A 70 -3.45 -3.89 11.58
CA ALA A 70 -2.89 -4.61 12.72
C ALA A 70 -1.84 -5.67 12.30
N GLY A 71 -1.93 -6.15 11.07
CA GLY A 71 -0.97 -7.05 10.45
C GLY A 71 0.15 -6.34 9.67
N THR A 72 0.22 -5.02 9.66
CA THR A 72 1.19 -4.24 8.87
C THR A 72 2.22 -3.59 9.79
N ASP A 73 3.50 -3.75 9.45
CA ASP A 73 4.60 -3.11 10.17
C ASP A 73 4.97 -1.78 9.54
N VAL A 74 4.93 -1.71 8.21
CA VAL A 74 5.23 -0.50 7.43
C VAL A 74 4.18 -0.32 6.34
N LEU A 75 3.55 0.84 6.32
CA LEU A 75 2.63 1.24 5.25
C LEU A 75 3.32 2.22 4.32
N LEU A 76 3.58 1.81 3.07
CA LEU A 76 4.01 2.73 2.02
C LEU A 76 2.79 3.32 1.33
N TRP A 77 2.77 4.65 1.18
CA TRP A 77 1.61 5.37 0.66
C TRP A 77 1.97 6.18 -0.59
N TRP A 78 1.33 5.88 -1.71
CA TRP A 78 1.37 6.70 -2.93
C TRP A 78 -0.02 7.23 -3.30
N GLY A 79 -0.15 8.54 -3.54
CA GLY A 79 -1.38 9.16 -4.02
C GLY A 79 -1.14 10.47 -4.79
N HIS A 80 -2.15 10.93 -5.55
CA HIS A 80 -2.03 12.14 -6.37
C HIS A 80 -3.37 12.81 -6.73
N LYS A 81 -4.30 12.12 -7.42
CA LYS A 81 -5.51 12.76 -8.00
C LYS A 81 -6.77 12.63 -7.14
N ALA A 82 -6.82 11.65 -6.24
CA ALA A 82 -8.03 11.23 -5.54
C ALA A 82 -7.84 11.20 -4.02
N HIS A 83 -7.01 12.09 -3.46
CA HIS A 83 -6.82 12.20 -2.01
C HIS A 83 -8.14 12.36 -1.24
N ALA A 84 -9.07 13.16 -1.78
CA ALA A 84 -10.37 13.41 -1.17
C ALA A 84 -11.32 12.20 -1.18
N GLU A 85 -10.98 11.14 -1.94
CA GLU A 85 -11.77 9.90 -1.97
C GLU A 85 -11.35 8.91 -0.88
N VAL A 86 -10.23 9.15 -0.18
CA VAL A 86 -9.84 8.37 0.99
C VAL A 86 -10.73 8.82 2.15
N SER A 87 -11.54 7.91 2.68
CA SER A 87 -12.48 8.26 3.74
C SER A 87 -11.78 8.62 5.06
N ASP A 88 -12.27 9.67 5.73
CA ASP A 88 -11.68 10.18 6.99
C ASP A 88 -11.55 9.09 8.07
N HIS A 89 -12.53 8.19 8.17
CA HIS A 89 -12.48 7.10 9.16
C HIS A 89 -11.33 6.11 8.90
N VAL A 90 -10.94 5.91 7.64
CA VAL A 90 -9.75 5.11 7.28
C VAL A 90 -8.48 5.89 7.59
N VAL A 91 -8.45 7.21 7.33
CA VAL A 91 -7.31 8.07 7.68
C VAL A 91 -7.06 8.08 9.20
N ASP A 92 -8.11 8.25 9.99
CA ASP A 92 -8.04 8.20 11.47
C ASP A 92 -7.52 6.84 11.95
N ARG A 93 -7.95 5.75 11.31
CA ARG A 93 -7.45 4.40 11.62
C ARG A 93 -5.96 4.29 11.32
N VAL A 94 -5.51 4.69 10.14
CA VAL A 94 -4.08 4.66 9.76
C VAL A 94 -3.27 5.50 10.74
N GLN A 95 -3.73 6.70 11.07
CA GLN A 95 -3.08 7.56 12.06
C GLN A 95 -2.92 6.86 13.42
N ARG A 96 -3.97 6.20 13.92
CA ARG A 96 -3.89 5.43 15.18
C ARG A 96 -2.82 4.34 15.13
N HIS A 97 -2.71 3.61 14.01
CA HIS A 97 -1.69 2.56 13.85
C HIS A 97 -0.29 3.15 13.78
N VAL A 98 -0.09 4.27 13.07
CA VAL A 98 1.19 4.98 13.03
C VAL A 98 1.62 5.45 14.41
N LEU A 99 0.71 6.10 15.16
CA LEU A 99 0.96 6.51 16.54
C LEU A 99 1.18 5.30 17.48
N GLY A 100 0.66 4.13 17.12
CA GLY A 100 0.86 2.86 17.80
C GLY A 100 2.17 2.14 17.47
N GLY A 101 2.96 2.65 16.52
CA GLY A 101 4.27 2.11 16.14
C GLY A 101 4.37 1.48 14.76
N MET A 102 3.30 1.51 13.95
CA MET A 102 3.41 1.21 12.52
C MET A 102 4.24 2.30 11.82
N GLY A 103 5.17 1.88 10.97
CA GLY A 103 6.00 2.75 10.14
C GLY A 103 5.30 3.27 8.90
#